data_AF-U1GS19-F1
#
_entry.id   AF-U1GS19-F1
#
_cell.length_a   1.000
_cell.length_b   1.000
_cell.length_c   1.000
_cell.angle_alpha   90.00
_cell.angle_beta   90.00
_cell.angle_gamma   90.00
#
_symmetry.space_group_name_H-M   'P 1'
#
loop_
_entity.id
_entity.type
_entity.pdbx_description
1 polymer ?
#
loop_
_entity_poly.entity_id
_entity_poly.type
_entity_poly.pdbx_seq_one_letter_code
_entity_poly.pdbx_strand_id
1 'polypeptide(L)'
;MKKTLFVLAALAAVFIGFSACSNGSSDDNNTPTVVQESDLYGTYWGYLEVSGGKFDMCMEIKKDFAGIHSDQMGFPYYVITFTDNKDGTWLVGCYNTGEDTSQPSKHVRITVDTTKNPFSCKPYVVPMGDFTKFSDCIKGKPYNNEFQF
;
A
#
# COMPACT_ATOMS: atom_id res chain seq x y z
N MET A 1 41.63 -15.56 52.53
CA MET A 1 42.33 -14.27 52.33
C MET A 1 42.73 -14.22 50.85
N LYS A 2 42.47 -13.21 50.01
CA LYS A 2 41.97 -11.84 50.15
C LYS A 2 40.90 -11.60 49.07
N LYS A 3 39.81 -10.95 49.47
CA LYS A 3 38.86 -10.28 48.59
C LYS A 3 39.53 -8.97 48.14
N THR A 4 39.53 -8.66 46.86
CA THR A 4 39.95 -7.34 46.37
C THR A 4 38.72 -6.49 46.12
N LEU A 5 38.80 -5.30 46.70
CA LEU A 5 37.77 -4.30 46.98
C LEU A 5 37.53 -3.36 45.77
N PHE A 6 36.27 -2.91 45.61
CA PHE A 6 35.76 -1.51 45.48
C PHE A 6 36.33 -0.56 44.40
N VAL A 7 35.65 0.45 43.84
CA VAL A 7 34.27 0.98 43.70
C VAL A 7 34.40 2.24 42.79
N LEU A 8 33.30 2.72 42.18
CA LEU A 8 33.05 4.04 41.54
C LEU A 8 33.58 4.21 40.09
N ALA A 9 32.90 4.85 39.14
CA ALA A 9 31.90 5.91 39.24
C ALA A 9 30.85 5.89 38.10
N ALA A 10 29.73 6.55 38.38
CA ALA A 10 28.56 6.73 37.54
C ALA A 10 28.81 7.50 36.24
N LEU A 11 28.05 7.17 35.19
CA LEU A 11 27.68 8.13 34.16
C LEU A 11 26.18 8.02 33.88
N ALA A 12 25.47 9.10 34.19
CA ALA A 12 24.06 9.30 33.92
C ALA A 12 23.84 9.50 32.42
N ALA A 13 22.99 8.67 31.82
CA ALA A 13 22.32 9.01 30.56
C ALA A 13 20.87 9.37 30.89
N VAL A 14 20.64 10.67 30.80
CA VAL A 14 19.37 11.38 30.95
C VAL A 14 18.40 10.89 29.88
N PHE A 15 17.38 10.11 30.28
CA PHE A 15 16.15 9.96 29.50
C PHE A 15 15.13 10.97 30.04
N ILE A 16 15.14 12.18 29.47
CA ILE A 16 13.99 13.08 29.43
C ILE A 16 13.01 12.43 28.42
N GLY A 17 11.73 12.23 28.65
CA GLY A 17 10.87 12.40 29.80
C GLY A 17 9.48 11.95 29.33
N PHE A 18 8.92 10.91 29.94
CA PHE A 18 7.49 10.63 29.83
C PHE A 18 6.88 10.92 31.20
N SER A 19 6.62 12.20 31.41
CA SER A 19 5.83 12.69 32.53
C SER A 19 4.79 13.66 32.00
N ALA A 20 3.63 13.12 31.65
CA ALA A 20 2.35 13.79 31.80
C ALA A 20 1.21 12.77 31.58
N CYS A 21 0.72 12.20 32.68
CA CYS A 21 -0.72 12.08 32.80
C CYS A 21 -1.24 13.48 33.17
N SER A 22 -2.10 14.06 32.34
CA SER A 22 -2.92 15.21 32.72
C SER A 22 -4.25 15.11 31.99
N ASN A 23 -5.33 15.01 32.76
CA ASN A 23 -6.69 15.22 32.29
C ASN A 23 -6.86 16.67 31.78
N GLY A 24 -7.38 16.81 30.57
CA GLY A 24 -7.81 18.08 29.98
C GLY A 24 -8.18 17.82 28.52
N SER A 25 -9.46 17.54 28.27
CA SER A 25 -10.35 18.38 27.45
C SER A 25 -9.81 18.65 26.05
N SER A 26 -10.53 18.06 25.07
CA SER A 26 -10.71 18.52 23.69
C SER A 26 -9.47 19.03 22.97
N ASP A 27 -8.93 18.26 22.04
CA ASP A 27 -8.75 18.67 20.64
C ASP A 27 -8.06 17.56 19.83
N ASP A 28 -8.66 17.29 18.67
CA ASP A 28 -8.10 16.75 17.44
C ASP A 28 -7.10 15.57 17.51
N ASN A 29 -7.67 14.42 17.15
CA ASN A 29 -7.08 13.10 17.00
C ASN A 29 -6.04 13.05 15.85
N ASN A 30 -4.99 13.86 15.89
CA ASN A 30 -3.96 13.96 14.85
C ASN A 30 -2.62 13.35 15.29
N THR A 31 -2.66 12.16 15.88
CA THR A 31 -1.49 11.28 15.79
C THR A 31 -1.48 10.70 14.37
N PRO A 32 -0.40 10.89 13.57
CA PRO A 32 -0.32 10.27 12.26
C PRO A 32 -0.47 8.76 12.42
N THR A 33 -1.60 8.22 11.99
CA THR A 33 -1.77 6.76 11.98
C THR A 33 -0.85 6.24 10.89
N VAL A 34 0.19 5.50 11.29
CA VAL A 34 1.15 4.91 10.36
C VAL A 34 0.41 3.85 9.54
N VAL A 35 0.25 4.11 8.24
CA VAL A 35 -0.41 3.21 7.29
C VAL A 35 0.36 1.90 7.22
N GLN A 36 -0.34 0.78 7.41
CA GLN A 36 0.17 -0.57 7.28
C GLN A 36 -0.20 -1.16 5.93
N GLU A 37 0.53 -2.19 5.50
CA GLU A 37 0.24 -2.92 4.26
C GLU A 37 -1.21 -3.41 4.19
N SER A 38 -1.75 -3.91 5.30
CA SER A 38 -3.13 -4.40 5.37
C SER A 38 -4.19 -3.33 5.13
N ASP A 39 -3.84 -2.05 5.33
CA ASP A 39 -4.73 -0.94 5.05
C ASP A 39 -4.91 -0.71 3.54
N LEU A 40 -4.03 -1.27 2.71
CA LEU A 40 -4.14 -1.24 1.24
C LEU A 40 -5.13 -2.30 0.73
N TYR A 41 -5.49 -3.31 1.53
CA TYR A 41 -6.35 -4.39 1.05
C TYR A 41 -7.77 -3.91 0.80
N GLY A 42 -8.36 -4.36 -0.30
CA GLY A 42 -9.73 -4.01 -0.71
C GLY A 42 -9.86 -3.88 -2.22
N THR A 43 -11.00 -3.35 -2.63
CA THR A 43 -11.32 -3.14 -4.04
C THR A 43 -11.38 -1.64 -4.33
N TYR A 44 -10.77 -1.24 -5.44
CA TYR A 44 -10.67 0.14 -5.90
C TYR A 44 -11.39 0.27 -7.24
N TRP A 45 -12.34 1.18 -7.34
CA TRP A 45 -13.27 1.31 -8.46
C TRP A 45 -12.90 2.48 -9.35
N GLY A 46 -12.92 2.26 -10.66
CA GLY A 46 -12.54 3.27 -11.63
C GLY A 46 -12.87 2.86 -13.06
N TYR A 47 -12.16 3.44 -14.01
CA TYR A 47 -12.31 3.13 -15.41
C TYR A 47 -10.96 2.92 -16.11
N LEU A 48 -11.01 2.03 -17.08
CA LEU A 48 -9.95 1.74 -18.03
C LEU A 48 -10.34 2.36 -19.37
N GLU A 49 -9.38 3.01 -20.03
CA GLU A 49 -9.51 3.44 -21.41
C GLU A 49 -8.60 2.59 -22.31
N VAL A 50 -9.18 1.96 -23.34
CA VAL A 50 -8.47 1.19 -24.37
C VAL A 50 -9.02 1.58 -25.74
N SER A 51 -8.14 1.93 -26.67
CA SER A 51 -8.52 2.29 -28.05
C SER A 51 -9.62 3.36 -28.15
N GLY A 52 -9.66 4.31 -27.21
CA GLY A 52 -10.65 5.38 -27.16
C GLY A 52 -12.00 5.00 -26.54
N GLY A 53 -12.22 3.74 -26.20
CA GLY A 53 -13.35 3.29 -25.39
C GLY A 53 -13.05 3.41 -23.90
N LYS A 54 -14.07 3.68 -23.09
CA LYS A 54 -14.01 3.78 -21.62
C LYS A 54 -14.84 2.65 -21.03
N PHE A 55 -14.24 1.87 -20.14
CA PHE A 55 -14.83 0.67 -19.57
C PHE A 55 -14.71 0.72 -18.04
N ASP A 56 -15.78 0.33 -17.36
CA ASP A 56 -15.75 0.20 -15.91
C ASP A 56 -14.78 -0.93 -15.52
N MET A 57 -14.12 -0.74 -14.39
CA MET A 57 -13.19 -1.72 -13.85
C MET A 57 -13.10 -1.63 -12.34
N CYS A 58 -12.53 -2.66 -11.73
CA CYS A 58 -12.00 -2.56 -10.38
C CYS A 58 -10.62 -3.20 -10.26
N MET A 59 -9.82 -2.67 -9.35
CA MET A 59 -8.54 -3.22 -8.92
C MET A 59 -8.75 -3.86 -7.55
N GLU A 60 -8.50 -5.15 -7.41
CA GLU A 60 -8.54 -5.86 -6.13
C GLU A 60 -7.13 -6.06 -5.59
N ILE A 61 -6.89 -5.68 -4.34
CA ILE A 61 -5.62 -5.87 -3.63
C ILE A 61 -5.90 -6.67 -2.36
N LYS A 62 -5.19 -7.78 -2.18
CA LYS A 62 -5.20 -8.65 -1.00
C LYS A 62 -3.77 -8.95 -0.59
N LYS A 63 -3.58 -9.69 0.50
CA LYS A 63 -2.27 -10.09 1.02
C LYS A 63 -1.38 -10.78 -0.02
N ASP A 64 -1.96 -11.65 -0.83
CA ASP A 64 -1.27 -12.54 -1.76
C ASP A 64 -1.86 -12.48 -3.18
N PHE A 65 -2.66 -11.46 -3.46
CA PHE A 65 -3.33 -11.31 -4.75
C PHE A 65 -3.49 -9.84 -5.13
N ALA A 66 -3.23 -9.55 -6.40
CA ALA A 66 -3.65 -8.30 -7.03
C ALA A 66 -4.25 -8.60 -8.41
N GLY A 67 -5.43 -8.06 -8.68
CA GLY A 67 -6.17 -8.29 -9.92
C GLY A 67 -6.82 -7.04 -10.50
N ILE A 68 -6.59 -6.78 -11.79
CA ILE A 68 -7.47 -5.90 -12.57
C ILE A 68 -8.66 -6.73 -13.04
N HIS A 69 -9.87 -6.22 -12.82
CA HIS A 69 -11.13 -6.79 -13.29
C HIS A 69 -11.88 -5.78 -14.16
N SER A 70 -12.29 -6.18 -15.35
CA SER A 70 -13.08 -5.37 -16.31
C SER A 70 -13.59 -6.29 -17.40
N ASP A 71 -14.70 -5.97 -18.05
CA ASP A 71 -15.20 -6.74 -19.20
C ASP A 71 -14.27 -6.67 -20.42
N GLN A 72 -13.36 -5.70 -20.46
CA GLN A 72 -12.44 -5.53 -21.59
C GLN A 72 -11.12 -6.28 -21.39
N MET A 73 -10.63 -6.37 -20.16
CA MET A 73 -9.38 -7.06 -19.82
C MET A 73 -9.31 -7.36 -18.32
N GLY A 74 -8.65 -8.46 -17.96
CA GLY A 74 -8.31 -8.77 -16.59
C GLY A 74 -6.90 -9.31 -16.44
N PHE A 75 -6.28 -9.07 -15.29
CA PHE A 75 -4.92 -9.47 -15.00
C PHE A 75 -4.77 -9.94 -13.56
N PRO A 76 -5.00 -11.23 -13.26
CA PRO A 76 -4.79 -11.78 -11.93
C PRO A 76 -3.32 -12.12 -11.68
N TYR A 77 -2.79 -11.70 -10.53
CA TYR A 77 -1.45 -12.07 -10.06
C TYR A 77 -1.49 -12.58 -8.62
N TYR A 78 -0.75 -13.67 -8.39
CA TYR A 78 -0.63 -14.35 -7.09
C TYR A 78 0.78 -14.23 -6.47
N VAL A 79 1.69 -13.56 -7.17
CA VAL A 79 3.02 -13.21 -6.66
C VAL A 79 3.09 -11.69 -6.69
N ILE A 80 3.00 -11.07 -5.51
CA ILE A 80 2.98 -9.62 -5.36
C ILE A 80 3.98 -9.16 -4.31
N THR A 81 4.43 -7.92 -4.43
CA THR A 81 5.24 -7.23 -3.42
C THR A 81 4.57 -5.92 -3.03
N PHE A 82 4.86 -5.47 -1.81
CA PHE A 82 4.45 -4.16 -1.30
C PHE A 82 5.69 -3.36 -0.92
N THR A 83 5.82 -2.17 -1.49
CA THR A 83 6.92 -1.24 -1.21
C THR A 83 6.34 0.09 -0.79
N ASP A 84 6.60 0.51 0.45
CA ASP A 84 6.29 1.84 0.94
C ASP A 84 7.33 2.85 0.42
N ASN A 85 6.89 3.81 -0.40
CA ASN A 85 7.76 4.83 -0.98
C ASN A 85 8.12 5.95 0.01
N LYS A 86 7.54 5.96 1.21
CA LYS A 86 7.76 6.96 2.27
C LYS A 86 7.31 8.37 1.93
N ASP A 87 6.43 8.51 0.93
CA ASP A 87 5.84 9.78 0.47
C ASP A 87 4.30 9.77 0.54
N GLY A 88 3.72 8.80 1.23
CA GLY A 88 2.26 8.59 1.24
C GLY A 88 1.75 7.76 0.07
N THR A 89 2.65 7.15 -0.71
CA THR A 89 2.31 6.16 -1.72
C THR A 89 2.96 4.80 -1.45
N TRP A 90 2.28 3.75 -1.90
CA TRP A 90 2.78 2.38 -1.92
C TRP A 90 2.80 1.85 -3.35
N LEU A 91 3.86 1.13 -3.69
CA LEU A 91 3.94 0.38 -4.94
C LEU A 91 3.59 -1.09 -4.68
N VAL A 92 2.60 -1.59 -5.40
CA VAL A 92 2.32 -3.03 -5.51
C VAL A 92 2.87 -3.54 -6.83
N GLY A 93 3.90 -4.38 -6.76
CA GLY A 93 4.48 -5.03 -7.94
C GLY A 93 3.82 -6.38 -8.18
N CYS A 94 3.40 -6.66 -9.41
CA CYS A 94 2.74 -7.92 -9.78
C CYS A 94 3.63 -8.79 -10.67
N TYR A 95 3.85 -10.05 -10.31
CA TYR A 95 4.83 -10.93 -10.95
C TYR A 95 4.22 -12.27 -11.38
N ASN A 96 4.82 -12.88 -12.40
CA ASN A 96 4.58 -14.29 -12.68
C ASN A 96 5.35 -15.18 -11.70
N THR A 97 4.91 -16.42 -11.55
CA THR A 97 5.59 -17.40 -10.70
C THR A 97 7.03 -17.63 -11.19
N GLY A 98 8.00 -17.55 -10.26
CA GLY A 98 9.42 -17.78 -10.53
C GLY A 98 10.20 -16.56 -11.02
N GLU A 99 9.57 -15.38 -11.12
CA GLU A 99 10.28 -14.14 -11.45
C GLU A 99 11.05 -13.56 -10.25
N ASP A 100 12.11 -12.81 -10.55
CA ASP A 100 12.90 -12.07 -9.55
C ASP A 100 12.13 -10.82 -9.08
N THR A 101 11.64 -10.87 -7.84
CA THR A 101 10.85 -9.80 -7.23
C THR A 101 11.70 -8.66 -6.65
N SER A 102 13.04 -8.75 -6.72
CA SER A 102 13.93 -7.63 -6.36
C SER A 102 13.97 -6.54 -7.43
N GLN A 103 13.53 -6.86 -8.64
CA GLN A 103 13.44 -5.93 -9.76
C GLN A 103 12.02 -5.37 -9.93
N PRO A 104 11.85 -4.19 -10.53
CA PRO A 104 10.52 -3.67 -10.86
C PRO A 104 9.75 -4.67 -11.75
N SER A 105 8.49 -4.94 -11.39
CA SER A 105 7.61 -5.79 -12.19
C SER A 105 7.59 -5.36 -13.66
N LYS A 106 7.59 -6.31 -14.59
CA LYS A 106 7.44 -6.08 -16.04
C LYS A 106 6.01 -6.25 -16.53
N HIS A 107 5.07 -6.47 -15.62
CA HIS A 107 3.67 -6.78 -15.91
C HIS A 107 2.77 -5.64 -15.44
N VAL A 108 2.22 -5.73 -14.23
CA VAL A 108 1.38 -4.70 -13.64
C VAL A 108 2.06 -4.09 -12.43
N ARG A 109 1.99 -2.77 -12.34
CA ARG A 109 2.43 -1.96 -11.19
C ARG A 109 1.24 -1.14 -10.73
N ILE A 110 0.97 -1.14 -9.44
CA ILE A 110 -0.15 -0.38 -8.88
C ILE A 110 0.42 0.61 -7.88
N THR A 111 0.19 1.90 -8.10
CA THR A 111 0.52 2.92 -7.11
C THR A 111 -0.71 3.18 -6.27
N VAL A 112 -0.67 2.89 -4.98
CA VAL A 112 -1.72 3.22 -4.02
C VAL A 112 -1.34 4.54 -3.34
N ASP A 113 -2.22 5.52 -3.38
CA ASP A 113 -2.09 6.81 -2.70
C ASP A 113 -2.92 6.78 -1.41
N THR A 114 -2.22 6.77 -0.29
CA THR A 114 -2.77 6.68 1.06
C THR A 114 -2.94 8.06 1.71
N THR A 115 -2.61 9.13 0.99
CA THR A 115 -2.86 10.52 1.42
C THR A 115 -4.31 10.96 1.15
N LYS A 116 -5.00 10.25 0.24
CA LYS A 116 -6.41 10.47 -0.06
C LYS A 116 -7.31 9.70 0.90
N ASN A 117 -8.51 10.21 1.15
CA ASN A 117 -9.54 9.51 1.93
C ASN A 117 -10.88 9.48 1.15
N PRO A 118 -11.38 8.30 0.75
CA PRO A 118 -10.74 6.99 0.87
C PRO A 118 -9.45 6.88 0.03
N PHE A 119 -8.62 5.87 0.31
CA PHE A 119 -7.40 5.62 -0.47
C PHE A 119 -7.74 5.47 -1.96
N SER A 120 -6.80 5.86 -2.82
CA SER A 120 -6.93 5.63 -4.27
C SER A 120 -5.79 4.77 -4.77
N CYS A 121 -5.94 4.12 -5.93
CA CYS A 121 -4.83 3.50 -6.62
C CYS A 121 -4.86 3.78 -8.12
N LYS A 122 -3.71 3.63 -8.77
CA LYS A 122 -3.57 3.75 -10.21
C LYS A 122 -2.77 2.57 -10.76
N PRO A 123 -3.43 1.64 -11.48
CA PRO A 123 -2.73 0.58 -12.17
C PRO A 123 -1.94 1.10 -13.38
N TYR A 124 -0.86 0.41 -13.69
CA TYR A 124 -0.05 0.60 -14.89
C TYR A 124 0.33 -0.77 -15.45
N VAL A 125 -0.18 -1.09 -16.64
CA VAL A 125 0.14 -2.31 -17.37
C VAL A 125 1.37 -2.02 -18.24
N VAL A 126 2.55 -2.42 -17.79
CA VAL A 126 3.84 -2.14 -18.42
C VAL A 126 3.88 -2.43 -19.93
N PRO A 127 3.45 -3.61 -20.43
CA PRO A 127 3.48 -3.89 -21.86
C PRO A 127 2.47 -3.07 -22.67
N MET A 128 1.54 -2.38 -22.01
CA MET A 128 0.44 -1.63 -22.64
C MET A 128 0.43 -0.15 -22.25
N GLY A 129 1.51 0.37 -21.64
CA GLY A 129 1.54 1.70 -21.03
C GLY A 129 1.11 2.85 -21.95
N ASP A 130 1.38 2.73 -23.25
CA ASP A 130 1.00 3.73 -24.25
C ASP A 130 -0.42 3.54 -24.81
N PHE A 131 -1.01 2.36 -24.63
CA PHE A 131 -2.30 1.96 -25.21
C PHE A 131 -3.46 1.96 -24.21
N THR A 132 -3.15 1.84 -22.92
CA THR A 132 -4.14 1.78 -21.84
C THR A 132 -3.96 2.97 -20.90
N LYS A 133 -5.07 3.63 -20.55
CA LYS A 133 -5.09 4.64 -19.50
C LYS A 133 -6.01 4.21 -18.39
N PHE A 134 -5.61 4.47 -17.16
CA PHE A 134 -6.39 4.16 -15.97
C PHE A 134 -6.78 5.47 -15.29
N SER A 135 -8.02 5.54 -14.83
CA SER A 135 -8.44 6.57 -13.88
C SER A 135 -7.73 6.38 -12.55
N ASP A 136 -7.84 7.38 -11.68
CA ASP A 136 -7.70 7.13 -10.26
C ASP A 136 -8.84 6.17 -9.86
N CYS A 137 -8.49 5.00 -9.32
CA CYS A 137 -9.43 4.02 -8.82
C CYS A 137 -9.62 4.24 -7.32
N ILE A 138 -10.85 4.38 -6.86
CA ILE A 138 -11.16 4.80 -5.48
C ILE A 138 -11.57 3.59 -4.64
N LYS A 139 -10.94 3.42 -3.47
CA LYS A 139 -11.26 2.31 -2.56
C LYS A 139 -12.73 2.38 -2.17
N GLY A 140 -13.45 1.26 -2.28
CA GLY A 140 -14.89 1.25 -2.12
C GLY A 140 -15.47 -0.12 -1.76
N LYS A 141 -16.66 -0.40 -2.30
CA LYS A 141 -17.41 -1.65 -2.06
C LYS A 141 -16.55 -2.88 -2.40
N PRO A 142 -16.76 -4.05 -1.74
CA PRO A 142 -16.11 -5.29 -2.15
C PRO A 142 -16.44 -5.67 -3.60
N TYR A 143 -15.53 -6.38 -4.26
CA TYR A 143 -15.80 -6.95 -5.57
C TYR A 143 -16.93 -7.99 -5.50
N ASN A 144 -17.87 -7.90 -6.44
CA ASN A 144 -19.11 -8.68 -6.50
C ASN A 144 -19.17 -9.59 -7.76
N ASN A 145 -18.04 -9.84 -8.41
CA ASN A 145 -17.95 -10.61 -9.65
C ASN A 145 -18.78 -10.02 -10.81
N GLU A 146 -18.87 -8.69 -10.90
CA GLU A 146 -19.66 -8.02 -11.94
C GLU A 146 -18.98 -7.95 -13.31
N PHE A 147 -17.68 -8.28 -13.39
CA PHE A 147 -16.95 -8.34 -14.65
C PHE A 147 -16.65 -9.77 -15.09
N GLN A 148 -16.50 -9.97 -16.39
CA GLN A 148 -16.13 -11.27 -16.96
C GLN A 148 -14.71 -11.74 -16.60
N PHE A 149 -13.80 -10.79 -16.33
CA PHE A 149 -12.38 -11.04 -16.04
C PHE A 149 -11.98 -10.46 -14.68
#